data_AF-A0A6C0B681-F1
#
_entry.id   AF-A0A6C0B681-F1
#
_cell.length_a   1.000
_cell.length_b   1.000
_cell.length_c   1.000
_cell.angle_alpha   90.00
_cell.angle_beta   90.00
_cell.angle_gamma   90.00
#
_symmetry.space_group_name_H-M   'P 1'
#
loop_
_entity.id
_entity.type
_entity.pdbx_description
1 polymer ?
#
loop_
_entity_poly.entity_id
_entity_poly.type
_entity_poly.pdbx_seq_one_letter_code
_entity_poly.pdbx_strand_id
1 'polypeptide(L)'
;MPYFTNSYWLDVSKLTPTSDTRAIAVDTPNAVKPKKDIMLIVLQCEPNAIMNHREAYVQNHDKYDMILTFDDEVLKACPNARLCLPACTWIRPEVYNSIDTERKKTRISSITGSKNMGAPGHSLRQFFYMNQLLLRSHFTWFRSSAGSLLPEIQANLVVGKDSHSKDILFLDYQFSLVIENSRQKNYFSEKLIDCLITKTIPVYWGCPNISDWFDTRGWIILESESLVELRQKTLIMPNYNDYRDSIEANYQKARTEFTSQYPAIQRAINLGVATLAPEE
;
A
#
# COMPACT_ATOMS: atom_id res chain seq x y z
N MET A 1 25.80 13.40 -0.21
CA MET A 1 24.48 13.89 0.22
C MET A 1 24.08 13.17 1.49
N PRO A 2 23.87 13.84 2.64
CA PRO A 2 23.49 13.14 3.86
C PRO A 2 22.01 12.77 3.76
N TYR A 3 21.74 11.54 3.33
CA TYR A 3 20.44 10.92 3.53
C TYR A 3 20.36 10.47 4.99
N PHE A 4 19.25 10.78 5.64
CA PHE A 4 18.90 10.23 6.94
C PHE A 4 17.74 9.27 6.70
N THR A 5 18.05 7.99 6.48
CA THR A 5 17.00 6.97 6.27
C THR A 5 17.00 5.97 7.40
N ASN A 6 15.82 5.78 7.99
CA ASN A 6 15.51 4.62 8.84
C ASN A 6 14.71 3.56 8.07
N SER A 7 14.48 3.76 6.76
CA SER A 7 13.63 2.91 5.94
C SER A 7 14.46 2.08 4.97
N TYR A 8 14.27 0.76 5.03
CA TYR A 8 14.85 -0.20 4.09
C TYR A 8 14.05 -0.31 2.78
N TRP A 9 12.89 0.35 2.69
CA TRP A 9 11.93 0.16 1.60
C TRP A 9 12.08 1.16 0.45
N LEU A 10 12.70 2.31 0.72
CA LEU A 10 12.93 3.36 -0.28
C LEU A 10 14.42 3.55 -0.52
N ASP A 11 14.87 3.09 -1.68
CA ASP A 11 16.21 3.40 -2.17
C ASP A 11 16.24 4.84 -2.70
N VAL A 12 16.65 5.78 -1.86
CA VAL A 12 16.73 7.20 -2.18
C VAL A 12 17.71 7.53 -3.31
N SER A 13 18.62 6.61 -3.68
CA SER A 13 19.53 6.81 -4.80
C SER A 13 18.82 6.79 -6.17
N LYS A 14 17.59 6.26 -6.22
CA LYS A 14 16.74 6.25 -7.42
C LYS A 14 16.00 7.58 -7.64
N LEU A 15 15.99 8.47 -6.66
CA LEU A 15 15.57 9.85 -6.89
C LEU A 15 16.65 10.53 -7.73
N THR A 16 16.24 11.33 -8.72
CA THR A 16 17.21 12.12 -9.48
C THR A 16 17.99 12.96 -8.48
N PRO A 17 19.32 13.05 -8.56
CA PRO A 17 20.11 13.87 -7.65
C PRO A 17 19.51 15.26 -7.60
N THR A 18 18.79 15.53 -6.53
CA THR A 18 18.45 16.88 -6.18
C THR A 18 19.78 17.53 -5.87
N SER A 19 20.08 18.67 -6.48
CA SER A 19 21.27 19.49 -6.19
C SER A 19 21.71 19.42 -4.72
N ASP A 20 22.99 19.72 -4.41
CA ASP A 20 23.56 19.76 -3.04
C ASP A 20 22.80 20.65 -2.03
N THR A 21 21.74 21.30 -2.48
CA THR A 21 20.78 22.14 -1.77
C THR A 21 19.57 21.37 -1.22
N ARG A 22 19.50 20.03 -1.26
CA ARG A 22 18.37 19.26 -0.68
C ARG A 22 18.82 18.06 0.17
N ALA A 23 18.06 17.76 1.23
CA ALA A 23 18.22 16.60 2.09
C ALA A 23 16.86 15.92 2.30
N ILE A 24 16.84 14.59 2.22
CA ILE A 24 15.62 13.78 2.39
C ILE A 24 15.76 12.91 3.63
N ALA A 25 14.77 13.00 4.51
CA ALA A 25 14.65 12.20 5.72
C ALA A 25 13.43 11.27 5.61
N VAL A 26 13.67 9.96 5.61
CA VAL A 26 12.59 8.97 5.42
C VAL A 26 12.20 8.39 6.78
N ASP A 27 10.91 8.45 7.12
CA ASP A 27 10.35 7.99 8.40
C ASP A 27 11.18 8.48 9.61
N THR A 28 11.63 9.73 9.58
CA THR A 28 12.51 10.32 10.60
C THR A 28 11.92 11.63 11.11
N PRO A 29 10.95 11.60 12.04
CA PRO A 29 10.19 12.78 12.50
C PRO A 29 10.96 13.69 13.45
N ASN A 30 12.28 13.50 13.58
CA ASN A 30 13.20 14.34 14.36
C ASN A 30 14.44 14.72 13.52
N ALA A 31 14.32 14.68 12.19
CA ALA A 31 15.43 15.01 11.30
C ALA A 31 15.94 16.43 11.57
N VAL A 32 17.26 16.60 11.58
CA VAL A 32 17.91 17.89 11.81
C VAL A 32 18.40 18.46 10.49
N LYS A 33 18.06 19.71 10.22
CA LYS A 33 18.48 20.42 9.02
C LYS A 33 20.01 20.52 8.98
N PRO A 34 20.70 19.95 7.98
CA PRO A 34 22.17 19.87 8.00
C PRO A 34 22.85 21.24 7.90
N LYS A 35 22.28 22.13 7.08
CA LYS A 35 22.73 23.52 6.88
C LYS A 35 21.55 24.41 6.51
N LYS A 36 21.68 25.72 6.74
CA LYS A 36 20.60 26.71 6.52
C LYS A 36 20.13 26.77 5.05
N ASP A 37 21.04 26.58 4.11
CA ASP A 37 20.85 26.63 2.65
C ASP A 37 20.34 25.32 2.03
N ILE A 38 20.24 24.25 2.82
CA ILE A 38 19.75 22.95 2.36
C ILE A 38 18.26 22.81 2.68
N MET A 39 17.43 22.54 1.68
CA MET A 39 16.02 22.19 1.87
C MET A 39 15.88 20.80 2.50
N LEU A 40 15.32 20.72 3.71
CA LEU A 40 15.03 19.47 4.40
C LEU A 40 13.59 19.01 4.10
N ILE A 41 13.48 17.85 3.47
CA ILE A 41 12.23 17.21 3.10
C ILE A 41 12.08 15.94 3.94
N VAL A 42 10.95 15.82 4.63
CA VAL A 42 10.59 14.60 5.35
C VAL A 42 9.61 13.80 4.49
N LEU A 43 9.84 12.51 4.35
CA LEU A 43 8.97 11.58 3.63
C LEU A 43 8.47 10.50 4.58
N GLN A 44 7.15 10.40 4.72
CA GLN A 44 6.50 9.34 5.46
C GLN A 44 6.17 8.17 4.50
N CYS A 45 6.66 6.98 4.82
CA CYS A 45 6.35 5.75 4.08
C CYS A 45 5.51 4.79 4.93
N GLU A 46 5.72 4.75 6.24
CA GLU A 46 4.99 3.87 7.15
C GLU A 46 3.84 4.60 7.86
N PRO A 47 2.68 3.95 8.07
CA PRO A 47 1.55 4.57 8.73
C PRO A 47 1.82 4.75 10.24
N ASN A 48 1.04 5.63 10.88
CA ASN A 48 1.19 5.90 12.30
C ASN A 48 1.03 4.63 13.17
N ALA A 49 0.20 3.68 12.73
CA ALA A 49 0.03 2.39 13.42
C ALA A 49 1.29 1.49 13.43
N ILE A 50 2.31 1.81 12.64
CA ILE A 50 3.59 1.07 12.60
C ILE A 50 4.68 1.83 13.35
N MET A 51 4.84 3.13 13.08
CA MET A 51 5.97 3.91 13.60
C MET A 51 5.61 4.97 14.64
N ASN A 52 4.32 5.27 14.82
CA ASN A 52 3.84 6.30 15.74
C ASN A 52 4.49 7.69 15.55
N HIS A 53 4.68 8.12 14.30
CA HIS A 53 5.39 9.36 13.96
C HIS A 53 4.49 10.61 13.84
N ARG A 54 3.16 10.45 13.81
CA ARG A 54 2.22 11.55 13.51
C ARG A 54 2.43 12.76 14.42
N GLU A 55 2.37 12.55 15.72
CA GLU A 55 2.49 13.63 16.70
C GLU A 55 3.83 14.37 16.56
N ALA A 56 4.92 13.62 16.36
CA ALA A 56 6.24 14.20 16.15
C ALA A 56 6.33 15.00 14.84
N TYR A 57 5.69 14.56 13.75
CA TYR A 57 5.60 15.36 12.52
C TYR A 57 4.84 16.66 12.74
N VAL A 58 3.75 16.63 13.49
CA VAL A 58 2.96 17.83 13.81
C VAL A 58 3.75 18.79 14.69
N GLN A 59 4.43 18.31 15.73
CA GLN A 59 5.17 19.16 16.67
C GLN A 59 6.44 19.76 16.05
N ASN A 60 7.10 19.04 15.14
CA ASN A 60 8.38 19.45 14.55
C ASN A 60 8.23 20.05 13.14
N HIS A 61 7.00 20.33 12.69
CA HIS A 61 6.75 20.65 11.28
C HIS A 61 7.53 21.88 10.80
N ASP A 62 7.77 22.86 11.68
CA ASP A 62 8.53 24.09 11.46
C ASP A 62 10.04 23.86 11.24
N LYS A 63 10.56 22.69 11.61
CA LYS A 63 11.96 22.29 11.37
C LYS A 63 12.18 21.79 9.94
N TYR A 64 11.12 21.51 9.20
CA TYR A 64 11.16 20.96 7.84
C TYR A 64 10.72 22.00 6.82
N ASP A 65 11.36 22.01 5.66
CA ASP A 65 10.89 22.84 4.56
C ASP A 65 9.66 22.20 3.89
N MET A 66 9.53 20.87 3.92
CA MET A 66 8.38 20.14 3.38
C MET A 66 8.17 18.77 4.05
N ILE A 67 6.92 18.38 4.24
CA ILE A 67 6.52 17.03 4.69
C ILE A 67 5.71 16.36 3.57
N LEU A 68 6.22 15.27 3.01
CA LEU A 68 5.51 14.41 2.08
C LEU A 68 4.86 13.27 2.87
N THR A 69 3.53 13.25 2.90
CA THR A 69 2.77 12.33 3.76
C THR A 69 1.40 12.00 3.19
N PHE A 70 0.88 10.83 3.54
CA PHE A 70 -0.50 10.43 3.31
C PHE A 70 -1.41 10.64 4.54
N ASP A 71 -0.83 10.99 5.69
CA ASP A 71 -1.56 11.12 6.95
C ASP A 71 -2.42 12.39 6.95
N ASP A 72 -3.74 12.22 6.90
CA ASP A 72 -4.72 13.31 6.81
C ASP A 72 -4.66 14.29 7.98
N GLU A 73 -4.25 13.86 9.18
CA GLU A 73 -4.09 14.76 10.32
C GLU A 73 -2.83 15.64 10.16
N VAL A 74 -1.72 15.06 9.69
CA VAL A 74 -0.51 15.84 9.37
C VAL A 74 -0.78 16.82 8.23
N LEU A 75 -1.51 16.40 7.19
CA LEU A 75 -1.88 17.26 6.05
C LEU A 75 -2.73 18.47 6.47
N LYS A 76 -3.61 18.31 7.46
CA LYS A 76 -4.45 19.39 8.00
C LYS A 76 -3.71 20.30 8.96
N ALA A 77 -2.84 19.73 9.80
CA ALA A 77 -2.16 20.47 10.86
C ALA A 77 -0.93 21.24 10.36
N CYS A 78 -0.23 20.73 9.35
CA CYS A 78 1.06 21.25 8.93
C CYS A 78 0.95 21.99 7.58
N PRO A 79 1.15 23.32 7.52
CA PRO A 79 1.02 24.09 6.27
C PRO A 79 2.05 23.71 5.19
N ASN A 80 3.18 23.11 5.60
CA ASN A 80 4.23 22.59 4.73
C ASN A 80 4.06 21.10 4.38
N ALA A 81 2.94 20.46 4.77
CA ALA A 81 2.64 19.09 4.38
C ALA A 81 1.98 19.02 3.00
N ARG A 82 2.31 17.98 2.24
CA ARG A 82 1.79 17.69 0.89
C ARG A 82 1.48 16.22 0.76
N LEU A 83 0.38 15.92 0.07
CA LEU A 83 -0.09 14.56 -0.12
C LEU A 83 0.93 13.75 -0.92
N CYS A 84 1.41 12.65 -0.35
CA CYS A 84 2.26 11.67 -1.02
C CYS A 84 1.85 10.26 -0.57
N LEU A 85 1.38 9.45 -1.53
CA LEU A 85 0.88 8.10 -1.26
C LEU A 85 2.02 7.07 -1.26
N PRO A 86 2.00 6.05 -0.38
CA PRO A 86 3.04 5.03 -0.30
C PRO A 86 2.75 3.87 -1.28
N ALA A 87 2.15 4.17 -2.43
CA ALA A 87 1.63 3.19 -3.38
C ALA A 87 2.67 2.87 -4.48
N CYS A 88 3.03 1.60 -4.61
CA CYS A 88 3.87 1.07 -5.69
C CYS A 88 3.43 -0.35 -6.06
N THR A 89 4.01 -0.97 -7.08
CA THR A 89 3.85 -2.42 -7.33
C THR A 89 5.13 -3.16 -7.01
N TRP A 90 5.02 -4.39 -6.52
CA TRP A 90 6.11 -5.37 -6.51
C TRP A 90 5.97 -6.39 -7.65
N ILE A 91 4.80 -6.44 -8.32
CA ILE A 91 4.62 -7.21 -9.56
C ILE A 91 5.39 -6.55 -10.69
N ARG A 92 6.12 -7.36 -11.45
CA ARG A 92 7.01 -6.89 -12.52
C ARG A 92 6.25 -6.55 -13.80
N PRO A 93 6.79 -5.62 -14.62
CA PRO A 93 6.20 -5.25 -15.90
C PRO A 93 5.89 -6.42 -16.82
N GLU A 94 6.81 -7.38 -16.94
CA GLU A 94 6.62 -8.55 -17.82
C GLU A 94 5.36 -9.36 -17.44
N VAL A 95 5.02 -9.40 -16.15
CA VAL A 95 3.89 -10.16 -15.61
C VAL A 95 2.60 -9.39 -15.84
N TYR A 96 2.53 -8.13 -15.39
CA TYR A 96 1.29 -7.37 -15.50
C TYR A 96 0.97 -6.89 -16.93
N ASN A 97 1.94 -6.91 -17.85
CA ASN A 97 1.72 -6.66 -19.27
C ASN A 97 1.24 -7.91 -20.05
N SER A 98 1.28 -9.09 -19.43
CA SER A 98 0.91 -10.38 -20.06
C SER A 98 -0.19 -11.14 -19.31
N ILE A 99 -0.98 -10.44 -18.47
CA ILE A 99 -2.09 -11.06 -17.72
C ILE A 99 -3.12 -11.62 -18.69
N ASP A 100 -3.24 -12.94 -18.68
CA ASP A 100 -4.40 -13.64 -19.22
C ASP A 100 -5.52 -13.62 -18.16
N THR A 101 -6.66 -13.04 -18.49
CA THR A 101 -7.81 -12.98 -17.58
C THR A 101 -8.72 -14.21 -17.71
N GLU A 102 -8.62 -14.96 -18.80
CA GLU A 102 -9.45 -16.15 -19.05
C GLU A 102 -8.98 -17.36 -18.21
N ARG A 103 -7.70 -17.38 -17.77
CA ARG A 103 -7.21 -18.36 -16.78
C ARG A 103 -7.68 -18.11 -15.34
N LYS A 104 -8.17 -16.91 -15.03
CA LYS A 104 -8.53 -16.55 -13.64
C LYS A 104 -9.79 -17.28 -13.21
N LYS A 105 -9.73 -17.90 -12.02
CA LYS A 105 -10.83 -18.66 -11.41
C LYS A 105 -11.56 -17.81 -10.38
N THR A 106 -12.85 -18.08 -10.18
CA THR A 106 -13.67 -17.47 -9.12
C THR A 106 -13.26 -17.99 -7.74
N ARG A 107 -12.09 -17.56 -7.29
CA ARG A 107 -11.44 -17.88 -6.02
C ARG A 107 -10.76 -16.64 -5.46
N ILE A 108 -10.53 -16.65 -4.14
CA ILE A 108 -9.89 -15.57 -3.40
C ILE A 108 -8.51 -16.04 -2.95
N SER A 109 -7.44 -15.39 -3.38
CA SER A 109 -6.11 -15.61 -2.80
C SER A 109 -5.93 -14.79 -1.53
N SER A 110 -5.08 -15.25 -0.62
CA SER A 110 -4.67 -14.48 0.56
C SER A 110 -3.27 -14.89 0.99
N ILE A 111 -2.39 -13.94 1.28
CA ILE A 111 -1.08 -14.20 1.86
C ILE A 111 -0.99 -13.59 3.26
N THR A 112 -0.51 -14.38 4.22
CA THR A 112 -0.30 -13.91 5.60
C THR A 112 1.11 -14.25 6.08
N GLY A 113 1.78 -13.28 6.71
CA GLY A 113 3.09 -13.46 7.35
C GLY A 113 3.02 -13.29 8.87
N SER A 114 4.11 -13.61 9.57
CA SER A 114 4.16 -13.54 11.03
C SER A 114 4.38 -12.13 11.61
N LYS A 115 4.66 -11.13 10.78
CA LYS A 115 4.88 -9.76 11.24
C LYS A 115 3.68 -9.26 12.05
N ASN A 116 3.95 -8.80 13.26
CA ASN A 116 2.96 -8.20 14.15
C ASN A 116 3.59 -7.01 14.87
N MET A 117 3.61 -5.87 14.19
CA MET A 117 4.24 -4.61 14.66
C MET A 117 3.23 -3.70 15.38
N GLY A 118 2.17 -4.24 15.98
CA GLY A 118 1.11 -3.45 16.63
C GLY A 118 0.06 -2.85 15.67
N ALA A 119 0.27 -2.95 14.35
CA ALA A 119 -0.71 -2.48 13.37
C ALA A 119 -1.96 -3.40 13.32
N PRO A 120 -3.19 -2.86 13.39
CA PRO A 120 -4.42 -3.68 13.41
C PRO A 120 -4.55 -4.61 12.20
N GLY A 121 -4.09 -4.17 11.02
CA GLY A 121 -4.12 -4.99 9.82
C GLY A 121 -3.20 -6.22 9.87
N HIS A 122 -2.11 -6.18 10.64
CA HIS A 122 -1.31 -7.37 10.90
C HIS A 122 -2.11 -8.42 11.66
N SER A 123 -2.73 -8.00 12.76
CA SER A 123 -3.57 -8.85 13.60
C SER A 123 -4.76 -9.39 12.83
N LEU A 124 -5.41 -8.57 12.00
CA LEU A 124 -6.56 -8.98 11.19
C LEU A 124 -6.21 -10.06 10.17
N ARG A 125 -5.10 -9.92 9.43
CA ARG A 125 -4.65 -10.95 8.49
C ARG A 125 -4.37 -12.28 9.21
N GLN A 126 -3.69 -12.22 10.36
CA GLN A 126 -3.42 -13.40 11.18
C GLN A 126 -4.71 -14.02 11.75
N PHE A 127 -5.65 -13.20 12.22
CA PHE A 127 -6.94 -13.65 12.71
C PHE A 127 -7.74 -14.39 11.62
N PHE A 128 -7.84 -13.83 10.42
CA PHE A 128 -8.49 -14.50 9.29
C PHE A 128 -7.77 -15.79 8.89
N TYR A 129 -6.43 -15.78 8.85
CA TYR A 129 -5.65 -16.98 8.57
C TYR A 129 -5.88 -18.08 9.61
N MET A 130 -5.88 -17.77 10.92
CA MET A 130 -6.10 -18.77 11.96
C MET A 130 -7.54 -19.32 11.97
N ASN A 131 -8.49 -18.54 11.47
CA ASN A 131 -9.89 -18.93 11.34
C ASN A 131 -10.27 -19.40 9.93
N GLN A 132 -9.29 -19.70 9.08
CA GLN A 132 -9.51 -20.00 7.66
C GLN A 132 -10.46 -21.18 7.42
N LEU A 133 -10.56 -22.14 8.34
CA LEU A 133 -11.45 -23.29 8.23
C LEU A 133 -12.94 -22.91 8.33
N LEU A 134 -13.26 -21.74 8.87
CA LEU A 134 -14.62 -21.20 8.94
C LEU A 134 -15.03 -20.46 7.65
N LEU A 135 -14.05 -20.14 6.81
CA LEU A 135 -14.22 -19.52 5.51
C LEU A 135 -14.29 -20.65 4.47
N ARG A 136 -15.39 -20.69 3.69
CA ARG A 136 -15.69 -21.78 2.74
C ARG A 136 -14.56 -21.95 1.69
N SER A 137 -14.62 -23.04 0.92
CA SER A 137 -13.62 -23.53 -0.06
C SER A 137 -13.17 -22.57 -1.19
N HIS A 138 -13.67 -21.33 -1.27
CA HIS A 138 -13.28 -20.37 -2.31
C HIS A 138 -11.92 -19.71 -2.04
N PHE A 139 -11.42 -19.78 -0.81
CA PHE A 139 -10.11 -19.22 -0.47
C PHE A 139 -8.96 -20.16 -0.83
N THR A 140 -7.82 -19.58 -1.21
CA THR A 140 -6.51 -20.22 -1.19
C THR A 140 -5.60 -19.39 -0.30
N TRP A 141 -5.09 -20.00 0.77
CA TRP A 141 -4.25 -19.35 1.75
C TRP A 141 -2.77 -19.67 1.49
N PHE A 142 -1.97 -18.61 1.48
CA PHE A 142 -0.53 -18.64 1.33
C PHE A 142 0.13 -18.14 2.60
N ARG A 143 1.28 -18.71 2.92
CA ARG A 143 2.15 -18.28 4.02
C ARG A 143 3.31 -17.49 3.44
N SER A 144 3.57 -16.32 4.00
CA SER A 144 4.78 -15.56 3.64
C SER A 144 6.01 -16.17 4.31
N SER A 145 7.08 -16.36 3.54
CA SER A 145 8.42 -16.66 4.08
C SER A 145 9.09 -15.42 4.71
N ALA A 146 8.48 -14.23 4.59
CA ALA A 146 8.96 -13.01 5.22
C ALA A 146 8.72 -13.03 6.74
N GLY A 147 9.76 -13.38 7.49
CA GLY A 147 9.71 -13.53 8.94
C GLY A 147 9.71 -15.01 9.32
N SER A 148 9.05 -15.35 10.41
CA SER A 148 8.80 -16.74 10.79
C SER A 148 7.62 -17.27 9.99
N LEU A 149 7.62 -18.56 9.67
CA LEU A 149 6.46 -19.18 9.04
C LEU A 149 5.31 -19.28 10.04
N LEU A 150 4.10 -18.96 9.57
CA LEU A 150 2.89 -19.28 10.30
C LEU A 150 2.63 -20.80 10.31
N PRO A 151 1.89 -21.32 11.32
CA PRO A 151 1.46 -22.71 11.35
C PRO A 151 0.85 -23.16 10.03
N GLU A 152 1.20 -24.36 9.57
CA GLU A 152 0.57 -24.96 8.41
C GLU A 152 -0.87 -25.36 8.73
N ILE A 153 -1.82 -24.91 7.91
CA ILE A 153 -3.21 -25.34 7.95
C ILE A 153 -3.53 -25.81 6.53
N GLN A 154 -4.17 -26.97 6.36
CA GLN A 154 -4.57 -27.51 5.04
C GLN A 154 -3.48 -27.45 3.94
N ALA A 155 -2.22 -27.74 4.28
CA ALA A 155 -1.10 -27.73 3.33
C ALA A 155 -0.88 -26.38 2.60
N ASN A 156 -1.19 -25.26 3.25
CA ASN A 156 -0.99 -23.92 2.70
C ASN A 156 0.42 -23.69 2.15
N LEU A 157 0.51 -23.28 0.89
CA LEU A 157 1.78 -23.06 0.20
C LEU A 157 2.56 -21.88 0.79
N VAL A 158 3.89 -21.93 0.68
CA VAL A 158 4.79 -20.86 1.10
C VAL A 158 5.18 -20.01 -0.10
N VAL A 159 5.14 -18.69 0.06
CA VAL A 159 5.55 -17.70 -0.93
C VAL A 159 6.89 -17.09 -0.51
N GLY A 160 7.85 -17.07 -1.43
CA GLY A 160 9.18 -16.47 -1.28
C GLY A 160 9.14 -14.96 -0.99
N LYS A 161 10.29 -14.42 -0.56
CA LYS A 161 10.44 -12.97 -0.31
C LYS A 161 10.74 -12.19 -1.59
N ASP A 162 11.19 -12.86 -2.64
CA ASP A 162 11.43 -12.29 -3.96
C ASP A 162 10.11 -11.87 -4.63
N SER A 163 10.19 -10.85 -5.49
CA SER A 163 9.02 -10.32 -6.19
C SER A 163 8.36 -11.36 -7.11
N HIS A 164 9.14 -12.27 -7.71
CA HIS A 164 8.64 -13.34 -8.58
C HIS A 164 7.66 -14.27 -7.86
N SER A 165 7.94 -14.58 -6.60
CA SER A 165 7.12 -15.49 -5.82
C SER A 165 5.70 -14.97 -5.57
N LYS A 166 5.49 -13.64 -5.55
CA LYS A 166 4.17 -13.04 -5.30
C LYS A 166 3.24 -13.12 -6.50
N ASP A 167 3.77 -13.30 -7.72
CA ASP A 167 2.97 -13.38 -8.96
C ASP A 167 1.85 -14.44 -8.81
N ILE A 168 2.15 -15.57 -8.15
CA ILE A 168 1.21 -16.69 -7.95
C ILE A 168 -0.06 -16.30 -7.19
N LEU A 169 -0.02 -15.22 -6.41
CA LEU A 169 -1.17 -14.75 -5.63
C LEU A 169 -2.28 -14.22 -6.54
N PHE A 170 -1.96 -13.81 -7.77
CA PHE A 170 -2.89 -13.07 -8.60
C PHE A 170 -3.21 -13.75 -9.93
N LEU A 171 -2.28 -14.51 -10.50
CA LEU A 171 -2.40 -15.02 -11.88
C LEU A 171 -3.64 -15.89 -12.13
N ASP A 172 -4.05 -16.72 -11.16
CA ASP A 172 -5.18 -17.66 -11.31
C ASP A 172 -6.43 -17.25 -10.53
N TYR A 173 -6.45 -16.05 -9.96
CA TYR A 173 -7.49 -15.61 -9.03
C TYR A 173 -8.21 -14.37 -9.57
N GLN A 174 -9.53 -14.44 -9.61
CA GLN A 174 -10.39 -13.28 -9.87
C GLN A 174 -10.40 -12.33 -8.68
N PHE A 175 -10.16 -12.83 -7.45
CA PHE A 175 -10.19 -12.05 -6.23
C PHE A 175 -8.94 -12.23 -5.36
N SER A 176 -8.58 -11.22 -4.58
CA SER A 176 -7.53 -11.32 -3.55
C SER A 176 -7.93 -10.59 -2.27
N LEU A 177 -7.66 -11.19 -1.11
CA LEU A 177 -7.86 -10.57 0.20
C LEU A 177 -6.75 -9.57 0.48
N VAL A 178 -7.08 -8.29 0.31
CA VAL A 178 -6.17 -7.16 0.45
C VAL A 178 -6.51 -6.42 1.73
N ILE A 179 -5.76 -6.72 2.79
CA ILE A 179 -5.83 -6.02 4.07
C ILE A 179 -4.59 -5.13 4.15
N GLU A 180 -4.76 -3.83 4.39
CA GLU A 180 -3.65 -2.89 4.60
C GLU A 180 -3.07 -2.99 6.01
N ASN A 181 -1.97 -2.30 6.33
CA ASN A 181 -1.42 -2.32 7.69
C ASN A 181 -2.34 -1.63 8.72
N SER A 182 -3.11 -0.65 8.27
CA SER A 182 -4.07 0.13 9.08
C SER A 182 -5.20 0.67 8.22
N ARG A 183 -6.34 0.97 8.85
CA ARG A 183 -7.48 1.65 8.22
C ARG A 183 -7.41 3.15 8.46
N GLN A 184 -7.05 3.93 7.44
CA GLN A 184 -6.96 5.39 7.51
C GLN A 184 -7.10 6.05 6.13
N LYS A 185 -7.56 7.30 6.10
CA LYS A 185 -7.76 8.07 4.87
C LYS A 185 -6.45 8.15 4.08
N ASN A 186 -6.53 8.08 2.76
CA ASN A 186 -5.40 8.20 1.82
C ASN A 186 -4.28 7.16 2.01
N TYR A 187 -4.54 6.01 2.65
CA TYR A 187 -3.51 4.98 2.85
C TYR A 187 -3.87 3.66 2.17
N PHE A 188 -3.19 3.41 1.05
CA PHE A 188 -3.12 2.13 0.38
C PHE A 188 -1.70 1.90 -0.13
N SER A 189 -1.29 0.64 -0.22
CA SER A 189 0.11 0.28 -0.47
C SER A 189 0.26 -0.66 -1.67
N GLU A 190 1.43 -1.29 -1.79
CA GLU A 190 1.70 -2.33 -2.78
C GLU A 190 0.67 -3.46 -2.78
N LYS A 191 0.04 -3.77 -1.65
CA LYS A 191 -0.92 -4.87 -1.58
C LYS A 191 -2.11 -4.63 -2.50
N LEU A 192 -2.62 -3.40 -2.49
CA LEU A 192 -3.72 -3.02 -3.37
C LEU A 192 -3.24 -2.88 -4.81
N ILE A 193 -2.12 -2.21 -5.04
CA ILE A 193 -1.63 -1.98 -6.40
C ILE A 193 -1.27 -3.31 -7.09
N ASP A 194 -0.62 -4.25 -6.40
CA ASP A 194 -0.33 -5.60 -6.91
C ASP A 194 -1.62 -6.32 -7.35
N CYS A 195 -2.72 -6.14 -6.60
CA CYS A 195 -4.04 -6.68 -6.92
C CYS A 195 -4.62 -6.04 -8.20
N LEU A 196 -4.63 -4.70 -8.27
CA LEU A 196 -5.24 -3.99 -9.40
C LEU A 196 -4.43 -4.13 -10.68
N ILE A 197 -3.10 -4.04 -10.60
CA ILE A 197 -2.21 -4.15 -11.75
C ILE A 197 -2.23 -5.57 -12.36
N THR A 198 -2.71 -6.57 -11.61
CA THR A 198 -2.91 -7.94 -12.11
C THR A 198 -4.35 -8.23 -12.51
N LYS A 199 -5.18 -7.19 -12.68
CA LYS A 199 -6.61 -7.30 -13.03
C LYS A 199 -7.39 -8.19 -12.06
N THR A 200 -7.04 -8.13 -10.78
CA THR A 200 -7.67 -8.89 -9.70
C THR A 200 -8.59 -7.97 -8.91
N ILE A 201 -9.77 -8.44 -8.52
CA ILE A 201 -10.73 -7.67 -7.72
C ILE A 201 -10.36 -7.81 -6.23
N PRO A 202 -10.21 -6.72 -5.47
CA PRO A 202 -9.87 -6.82 -4.08
C PRO A 202 -11.09 -7.15 -3.19
N VAL A 203 -10.88 -8.06 -2.24
CA VAL A 203 -11.63 -8.13 -0.98
C VAL A 203 -10.87 -7.25 0.01
N TYR A 204 -11.33 -6.01 0.20
CA TYR A 204 -10.49 -4.91 0.67
C TYR A 204 -10.81 -4.46 2.10
N TRP A 205 -9.78 -4.19 2.89
CA TRP A 205 -9.84 -3.44 4.15
C TRP A 205 -8.63 -2.54 4.27
N GLY A 206 -8.82 -1.23 4.45
CA GLY A 206 -7.71 -0.28 4.45
C GLY A 206 -8.18 1.18 4.33
N CYS A 207 -7.98 1.80 3.18
CA CYS A 207 -8.34 3.20 2.92
C CYS A 207 -9.88 3.41 2.94
N PRO A 208 -10.46 4.17 3.90
CA PRO A 208 -11.91 4.40 3.95
C PRO A 208 -12.47 5.21 2.78
N ASN A 209 -11.63 6.05 2.16
CA ASN A 209 -12.00 6.87 1.01
C ASN A 209 -11.43 6.30 -0.30
N ILE A 210 -11.31 4.98 -0.41
CA ILE A 210 -10.69 4.35 -1.59
C ILE A 210 -11.46 4.62 -2.90
N SER A 211 -12.75 4.92 -2.82
CA SER A 211 -13.58 5.34 -3.95
C SER A 211 -13.17 6.67 -4.57
N ASP A 212 -12.42 7.51 -3.84
CA ASP A 212 -11.85 8.75 -4.40
C ASP A 212 -10.68 8.43 -5.36
N TRP A 213 -10.09 7.24 -5.20
CA TRP A 213 -8.87 6.84 -5.90
C TRP A 213 -9.14 5.82 -7.02
N PHE A 214 -10.08 4.90 -6.82
CA PHE A 214 -10.34 3.81 -7.75
C PHE A 214 -11.83 3.57 -7.93
N ASP A 215 -12.20 2.98 -9.06
CA ASP A 215 -13.56 2.52 -9.29
C ASP A 215 -13.81 1.25 -8.48
N THR A 216 -14.64 1.36 -7.43
CA THR A 216 -14.88 0.25 -6.49
C THR A 216 -16.02 -0.67 -6.93
N ARG A 217 -16.59 -0.49 -8.14
CA ARG A 217 -17.61 -1.42 -8.66
C ARG A 217 -17.05 -2.85 -8.72
N GLY A 218 -17.78 -3.79 -8.16
CA GLY A 218 -17.40 -5.20 -8.09
C GLY A 218 -16.46 -5.56 -6.93
N TRP A 219 -15.91 -4.59 -6.19
CA TRP A 219 -15.07 -4.86 -5.04
C TRP A 219 -15.89 -5.41 -3.87
N ILE A 220 -15.24 -6.17 -3.00
CA ILE A 220 -15.82 -6.59 -1.72
C ILE A 220 -15.13 -5.79 -0.61
N ILE A 221 -15.70 -4.66 -0.21
CA ILE A 221 -15.14 -3.80 0.85
C ILE A 221 -15.59 -4.31 2.21
N LEU A 222 -14.66 -4.47 3.16
CA LEU A 222 -14.92 -4.82 4.55
C LEU A 222 -14.90 -3.54 5.40
N GLU A 223 -15.96 -3.31 6.17
CA GLU A 223 -16.07 -2.13 7.02
C GLU A 223 -15.57 -2.36 8.44
N SER A 224 -15.47 -3.62 8.85
CA SER A 224 -15.06 -4.02 10.19
C SER A 224 -14.03 -5.14 10.18
N GLU A 225 -13.40 -5.36 11.33
CA GLU A 225 -12.46 -6.45 11.58
C GLU A 225 -13.20 -7.76 11.90
N SER A 226 -14.24 -8.08 11.12
CA SER A 226 -15.19 -9.16 11.41
C SER A 226 -15.05 -10.35 10.46
N LEU A 227 -14.80 -11.53 11.04
CA LEU A 227 -14.84 -12.79 10.30
C LEU A 227 -16.23 -13.08 9.74
N VAL A 228 -17.27 -12.70 10.47
CA VAL A 228 -18.68 -12.88 10.06
C VAL A 228 -18.95 -12.04 8.82
N GLU A 229 -18.52 -10.78 8.82
CA GLU A 229 -18.66 -9.90 7.65
C GLU A 229 -17.91 -10.47 6.44
N LEU A 230 -16.64 -10.84 6.61
CA LEU A 230 -15.85 -11.46 5.54
C LEU A 230 -16.56 -12.68 4.97
N ARG A 231 -17.02 -13.60 5.82
CA ARG A 231 -17.74 -14.80 5.41
C ARG A 231 -19.04 -14.49 4.67
N GLN A 232 -19.82 -13.51 5.12
CA GLN A 232 -21.07 -13.12 4.49
C GLN A 232 -20.83 -12.47 3.12
N LYS A 233 -19.92 -11.50 3.03
CA LYS A 233 -19.65 -10.77 1.79
C LYS A 233 -18.98 -11.62 0.72
N THR A 234 -18.26 -12.67 1.12
CA THR A 234 -17.64 -13.64 0.19
C THR A 234 -18.51 -14.85 -0.12
N LEU A 235 -19.72 -14.94 0.46
CA LEU A 235 -20.65 -16.02 0.19
C LEU A 235 -21.21 -15.97 -1.23
N ILE A 236 -21.45 -14.75 -1.73
CA ILE A 236 -21.95 -14.45 -3.06
C ILE A 236 -20.96 -13.47 -3.68
N MET A 237 -19.95 -14.02 -4.35
CA MET A 237 -18.97 -13.20 -5.05
C MET A 237 -19.61 -12.57 -6.29
N PRO A 238 -19.29 -11.30 -6.60
CA PRO A 238 -19.73 -10.70 -7.85
C PRO A 238 -19.18 -11.49 -9.04
N ASN A 239 -19.93 -11.52 -10.14
CA ASN A 239 -19.43 -12.10 -11.37
C ASN A 239 -18.36 -11.17 -11.95
N TYR A 240 -17.12 -11.67 -12.02
CA TYR A 240 -15.97 -10.93 -12.52
C TYR A 240 -16.21 -10.27 -13.89
N ASN A 241 -16.94 -10.96 -14.78
CA ASN A 241 -17.18 -10.48 -16.14
C ASN A 241 -18.09 -9.25 -16.21
N ASP A 242 -18.93 -9.02 -15.19
CA ASP A 242 -19.83 -7.87 -15.14
C ASP A 242 -19.07 -6.55 -14.86
N TYR A 243 -17.81 -6.64 -14.43
CA TYR A 243 -16.99 -5.49 -14.02
C TYR A 243 -15.71 -5.33 -14.85
N ARG A 244 -15.66 -5.91 -16.07
CA ARG A 244 -14.47 -5.85 -16.95
C ARG A 244 -14.02 -4.40 -17.23
N ASP A 245 -14.94 -3.46 -17.35
CA ASP A 245 -14.67 -2.04 -17.54
C ASP A 245 -13.98 -1.40 -16.32
N SER A 246 -14.51 -1.62 -15.12
CA SER A 246 -13.92 -1.15 -13.86
C SER A 246 -12.54 -1.77 -13.62
N ILE A 247 -12.40 -3.08 -13.88
CA ILE A 247 -11.12 -3.80 -13.77
C ILE A 247 -10.08 -3.20 -14.73
N GLU A 248 -10.46 -2.92 -15.97
CA GLU A 248 -9.56 -2.29 -16.94
C GLU A 248 -9.16 -0.88 -16.51
N ALA A 249 -10.12 -0.06 -16.11
CA ALA A 249 -9.86 1.31 -15.65
C ALA A 249 -8.89 1.34 -14.47
N ASN A 250 -9.11 0.49 -13.47
CA ASN A 250 -8.24 0.38 -12.30
C ASN A 250 -6.84 -0.15 -12.65
N TYR A 251 -6.74 -1.14 -13.55
CA TYR A 251 -5.46 -1.61 -14.07
C TYR A 251 -4.68 -0.48 -14.76
N GLN A 252 -5.32 0.29 -15.62
CA GLN A 252 -4.67 1.39 -16.34
C GLN A 252 -4.20 2.48 -15.36
N LYS A 253 -5.03 2.83 -14.38
CA LYS A 253 -4.67 3.80 -13.35
C LYS A 253 -3.49 3.31 -12.50
N ALA A 254 -3.53 2.06 -12.02
CA ALA A 254 -2.43 1.45 -11.29
C ALA A 254 -1.12 1.45 -12.10
N ARG A 255 -1.20 1.09 -13.39
CA ARG A 255 -0.04 1.01 -14.29
C ARG A 255 0.59 2.38 -14.57
N THR A 256 -0.21 3.43 -14.69
CA THR A 256 0.25 4.77 -15.09
C THR A 256 0.67 5.63 -13.91
N GLU A 257 -0.03 5.52 -12.77
CA GLU A 257 0.16 6.41 -11.63
C GLU A 257 0.94 5.76 -10.47
N PHE A 258 0.86 4.44 -10.31
CA PHE A 258 1.26 3.75 -9.07
C PHE A 258 2.25 2.59 -9.28
N THR A 259 2.93 2.50 -10.42
CA THR A 259 4.00 1.49 -10.59
C THR A 259 5.23 1.80 -9.73
N SER A 260 5.43 3.06 -9.35
CA SER A 260 6.55 3.49 -8.52
C SER A 260 6.21 4.74 -7.72
N GLN A 261 6.76 4.85 -6.51
CA GLN A 261 6.62 6.05 -5.66
C GLN A 261 7.54 7.19 -6.12
N TYR A 262 8.65 6.86 -6.82
CA TYR A 262 9.70 7.84 -7.15
C TYR A 262 9.21 9.01 -8.01
N PRO A 263 8.41 8.82 -9.08
CA PRO A 263 7.93 9.95 -9.87
C PRO A 263 7.06 10.93 -9.08
N ALA A 264 6.20 10.43 -8.18
CA ALA A 264 5.36 11.27 -7.33
C ALA A 264 6.20 12.06 -6.34
N ILE A 265 7.15 11.40 -5.67
CA ILE A 265 8.11 12.06 -4.76
C ILE A 265 8.90 13.12 -5.52
N GLN A 266 9.47 12.79 -6.68
CA GLN A 266 10.27 13.72 -7.49
C GLN A 266 9.46 14.94 -7.94
N ARG A 267 8.21 14.75 -8.37
CA ARG A 267 7.32 15.87 -8.74
C ARG A 267 7.09 16.79 -7.54
N ALA A 268 6.79 16.24 -6.36
CA ALA A 268 6.59 17.05 -5.16
C ALA A 268 7.85 17.82 -4.77
N ILE A 269 9.02 17.19 -4.89
CA ILE A 269 10.32 17.84 -4.63
C ILE A 269 10.59 18.98 -5.63
N ASN A 270 10.28 18.79 -6.90
CA ASN A 270 10.53 19.78 -7.94
C ASN A 270 9.64 21.02 -7.80
N LEU A 271 8.39 20.84 -7.36
CA LEU A 271 7.45 21.93 -7.10
C LEU A 271 7.86 22.76 -5.86
N GLY A 272 8.59 22.14 -4.93
CA GLY A 272 9.09 22.82 -3.73
C GLY A 272 7.97 23.38 -2.84
N VAL A 273 8.30 24.34 -1.98
CA VAL A 273 7.34 24.91 -1.00
C VAL A 273 6.35 25.89 -1.66
N ALA A 274 6.77 26.60 -2.70
CA ALA A 274 6.10 27.81 -3.19
C ALA A 274 5.00 27.59 -4.25
N THR A 275 4.93 26.43 -4.93
CA THR A 275 4.10 26.29 -6.14
C THR A 275 2.95 25.28 -6.05
N LEU A 276 2.56 24.87 -4.85
CA LEU A 276 1.43 23.94 -4.64
C LEU A 276 0.39 24.48 -3.65
N ALA A 277 0.05 25.78 -3.77
CA ALA A 277 -1.26 26.20 -3.30
C ALA A 277 -2.31 25.44 -4.12
N PRO A 278 -3.41 24.95 -3.52
CA PRO A 278 -4.48 24.35 -4.30
C PRO A 278 -4.97 25.38 -5.31
N GLU A 279 -5.01 25.00 -6.59
CA GLU A 279 -5.87 25.71 -7.53
C GLU A 279 -7.30 25.60 -6.98
N GLU A 280 -7.94 26.75 -6.77
CA GLU A 280 -9.34 26.89 -6.33
C GLU A 280 -10.32 26.22 -7.31
#